data_AF-A0A949A887-F1
#
_entry.id   AF-A0A949A887-F1
#
_cell.length_a   1.000
_cell.length_b   1.000
_cell.length_c   1.000
_cell.angle_alpha   90.00
_cell.angle_beta   90.00
_cell.angle_gamma   90.00
#
_symmetry.space_group_name_H-M   'P 1'
#
loop_
_entity.id
_entity.type
_entity.pdbx_description
1 polymer ?
#
loop_
_entity_poly.entity_id
_entity_poly.type
_entity_poly.pdbx_seq_one_letter_code
_entity_poly.pdbx_strand_id
1 'polypeptide(L)'
;MKKEILAGITAGLILMGTSGIAQALTMTDVVAIDNLLAFTTLPNNGDSTELDWVNNTLLALGLGDGQDFIFKEDTVAANWTQIDNTTGVFAYATLDEPGYFLVKTGSNSGSSYTDFLFENIDSLDWAVISLEEMGFSDKNILNISKVSHIDGFDGTAPVPEPATMLLFGTGLAGVAGFARKKYKA
;
A
#
# COMPACT_ATOMS: atom_id res chain seq x y z
N MET A 1 13.72 -12.67 -59.27
CA MET A 1 12.80 -13.56 -58.52
C MET A 1 13.24 -13.83 -57.08
N LYS A 2 14.50 -14.20 -56.75
CA LYS A 2 14.89 -14.52 -55.36
C LYS A 2 15.08 -13.32 -54.41
N LYS A 3 15.36 -12.12 -54.93
CA LYS A 3 15.69 -10.92 -54.13
C LYS A 3 14.45 -10.10 -53.73
N GLU A 4 13.39 -10.14 -54.55
CA GLU A 4 12.15 -9.39 -54.34
C GLU A 4 11.21 -10.08 -53.34
N ILE A 5 11.23 -11.42 -53.31
CA ILE A 5 10.50 -12.21 -52.28
C ILE A 5 11.14 -12.00 -50.90
N LEU A 6 12.48 -11.91 -50.85
CA LEU A 6 13.20 -11.65 -49.60
C LEU A 6 12.91 -10.24 -49.07
N ALA A 7 12.89 -9.23 -49.95
CA ALA A 7 12.51 -7.86 -49.59
C ALA A 7 11.05 -7.77 -49.09
N GLY A 8 10.12 -8.53 -49.67
CA GLY A 8 8.73 -8.60 -49.22
C GLY A 8 8.56 -9.24 -47.84
N ILE A 9 9.35 -10.28 -47.52
CA ILE A 9 9.33 -10.93 -46.20
C ILE A 9 9.98 -10.04 -45.13
N THR A 10 11.06 -9.33 -45.46
CA THR A 10 11.70 -8.40 -44.52
C THR A 10 10.85 -7.17 -44.24
N ALA A 11 10.14 -6.62 -45.24
CA ALA A 11 9.21 -5.51 -45.04
C ALA A 11 7.93 -5.92 -44.29
N GLY A 12 7.44 -7.15 -44.50
CA GLY A 12 6.28 -7.68 -43.78
C GLY A 12 6.53 -7.98 -42.31
N LEU A 13 7.75 -8.35 -41.93
CA LEU A 13 8.10 -8.68 -40.54
C LEU A 13 8.30 -7.42 -39.67
N ILE A 14 8.61 -6.28 -40.26
CA ILE A 14 8.77 -4.99 -39.54
C ILE A 14 7.40 -4.41 -39.13
N LEU A 15 6.31 -4.79 -39.79
CA LEU A 15 4.95 -4.34 -39.44
C LEU A 15 4.29 -5.15 -38.31
N MET A 16 4.94 -6.22 -37.82
CA MET A 16 4.50 -6.99 -36.64
C MET A 16 5.27 -6.61 -35.37
N GLY A 17 5.91 -5.43 -35.37
CA GLY A 17 6.30 -4.79 -34.11
C GLY A 17 5.04 -4.46 -33.34
N THR A 18 4.60 -5.37 -32.48
CA THR A 18 3.55 -5.15 -31.50
C THR A 18 3.97 -3.95 -30.66
N SER A 19 3.45 -2.78 -31.01
CA SER A 19 3.36 -1.65 -30.09
C SER A 19 2.52 -2.16 -28.93
N GLY A 20 3.16 -2.61 -27.85
CA GLY A 20 2.52 -2.65 -26.56
C GLY A 20 1.97 -1.25 -26.34
N ILE A 21 0.65 -1.14 -26.30
CA ILE A 21 0.00 0.13 -26.02
C ILE A 21 0.37 0.40 -24.56
N ALA A 22 1.37 1.25 -24.33
CA ALA A 22 1.67 1.73 -22.99
C ALA A 22 0.46 2.56 -22.56
N GLN A 23 -0.47 1.92 -21.85
CA GLN A 23 -1.56 2.62 -21.20
C GLN A 23 -0.96 3.36 -20.01
N ALA A 24 -1.26 4.65 -19.91
CA ALA A 24 -0.84 5.43 -18.76
C ALA A 24 -1.68 5.01 -17.55
N LEU A 25 -1.04 4.88 -16.38
CA LEU A 25 -1.75 4.56 -15.13
C LEU A 25 -2.54 5.79 -14.70
N THR A 26 -3.84 5.64 -14.46
CA THR A 26 -4.76 6.74 -14.13
C THR A 26 -5.30 6.63 -12.71
N MET A 27 -5.88 7.72 -12.19
CA MET A 27 -6.59 7.69 -10.90
C MET A 27 -7.76 6.68 -10.87
N THR A 28 -8.32 6.33 -12.03
CA THR A 28 -9.39 5.32 -12.09
C THR A 28 -8.86 3.90 -11.87
N ASP A 29 -7.58 3.65 -12.21
CA ASP A 29 -6.95 2.34 -12.04
C ASP A 29 -6.56 2.08 -10.60
N VAL A 30 -6.08 3.11 -9.89
CA VAL A 30 -5.64 3.00 -8.48
C VAL A 30 -6.69 3.46 -7.47
N VAL A 31 -7.82 3.98 -7.95
CA VAL A 31 -9.00 4.44 -7.18
C VAL A 31 -8.78 5.71 -6.35
N ALA A 32 -7.80 5.73 -5.45
CA ALA A 32 -7.58 6.82 -4.49
C ALA A 32 -6.10 7.06 -4.18
N ILE A 33 -5.81 8.13 -3.44
CA ILE A 33 -4.49 8.40 -2.84
C ILE A 33 -4.55 7.94 -1.39
N ASP A 34 -3.53 7.24 -0.91
CA ASP A 34 -3.48 6.69 0.44
C ASP A 34 -3.28 7.75 1.51
N ASN A 35 -3.81 7.47 2.70
CA ASN A 35 -3.75 8.44 3.80
C ASN A 35 -2.37 8.42 4.47
N LEU A 36 -1.66 9.54 4.44
CA LEU A 36 -0.46 9.73 5.27
C LEU A 36 -0.87 9.83 6.76
N LEU A 37 -0.54 8.81 7.54
CA LEU A 37 -0.88 8.74 8.97
C LEU A 37 0.14 9.46 9.85
N ALA A 38 1.43 9.24 9.58
CA ALA A 38 2.51 9.76 10.40
C ALA A 38 3.83 9.83 9.63
N PHE A 39 4.75 10.64 10.14
CA PHE A 39 6.10 10.78 9.60
C PHE A 39 7.12 10.99 10.71
N THR A 40 8.36 10.53 10.50
CA THR A 40 9.45 10.68 11.45
C THR A 40 10.82 10.58 10.76
N THR A 41 11.87 10.69 11.56
CA THR A 41 13.23 10.30 11.17
C THR A 41 13.71 9.26 12.17
N LEU A 42 13.72 7.99 11.77
CA LEU A 42 14.14 6.91 12.65
C LEU A 42 15.65 6.94 12.91
N PRO A 43 16.10 6.54 14.11
CA PRO A 43 17.52 6.60 14.48
C PRO A 43 18.37 5.55 13.74
N ASN A 44 17.74 4.49 13.22
CA ASN A 44 18.39 3.44 12.44
C ASN A 44 17.35 2.72 11.55
N ASN A 45 17.83 1.95 10.58
CA ASN A 45 17.02 1.17 9.62
C ASN A 45 16.84 -0.29 10.07
N GLY A 46 16.78 -0.55 11.37
CA GLY A 46 16.61 -1.90 11.90
C GLY A 46 15.14 -2.27 11.91
N ASP A 47 14.81 -3.48 11.44
CA ASP A 47 13.45 -4.00 11.37
C ASP A 47 12.67 -3.84 12.68
N SER A 48 13.30 -4.13 13.82
CA SER A 48 12.68 -3.94 15.14
C SER A 48 12.36 -2.47 15.43
N THR A 49 13.22 -1.53 15.03
CA THR A 49 12.97 -0.10 15.24
C THR A 49 11.80 0.39 14.40
N GLU A 50 11.72 -0.05 13.15
CA GLU A 50 10.62 0.29 12.23
C GLU A 50 9.30 -0.33 12.70
N LEU A 51 9.29 -1.62 13.00
CA LEU A 51 8.12 -2.35 13.46
C LEU A 51 7.58 -1.78 14.79
N ASP A 52 8.47 -1.50 15.74
CA ASP A 52 8.09 -0.89 17.01
C ASP A 52 7.49 0.50 16.78
N TRP A 53 8.07 1.31 15.88
CA TRP A 53 7.53 2.63 15.58
C TRP A 53 6.15 2.56 14.91
N VAL A 54 5.97 1.69 13.92
CA VAL A 54 4.68 1.48 13.25
C VAL A 54 3.62 1.03 14.25
N ASN A 55 3.90 -0.01 15.04
CA ASN A 55 2.97 -0.52 16.04
C ASN A 55 2.58 0.52 17.09
N ASN A 56 3.55 1.27 17.62
CA ASN A 56 3.26 2.33 18.58
C ASN A 56 2.46 3.47 17.96
N THR A 57 2.69 3.79 16.68
CA THR A 57 1.97 4.84 15.96
C THR A 57 0.52 4.43 15.72
N LEU A 58 0.27 3.23 15.20
CA LEU A 58 -1.08 2.72 14.97
C LEU A 58 -1.87 2.58 16.27
N LEU A 59 -1.22 2.14 17.34
CA LEU A 59 -1.84 2.05 18.67
C LEU A 59 -2.22 3.44 19.19
N ALA A 60 -1.35 4.43 19.04
CA ALA A 60 -1.62 5.81 19.46
C ALA A 60 -2.77 6.46 18.66
N LEU A 61 -2.96 6.05 17.40
CA LEU A 61 -4.06 6.48 16.55
C LEU A 61 -5.36 5.66 16.75
N GLY A 62 -5.30 4.56 17.50
CA GLY A 62 -6.43 3.65 17.71
C GLY A 62 -6.79 2.82 16.48
N LEU A 63 -5.82 2.59 15.59
CA LEU A 63 -6.00 1.87 14.32
C LEU A 63 -5.61 0.39 14.40
N GLY A 64 -4.85 0.00 15.42
CA GLY A 64 -4.47 -1.40 15.66
C GLY A 64 -3.15 -1.53 16.41
N ASP A 65 -2.81 -2.75 16.79
CA ASP A 65 -1.52 -3.13 17.38
C ASP A 65 -1.05 -4.48 16.82
N GLY A 66 0.22 -4.81 17.08
CA GLY A 66 0.76 -6.14 16.77
C GLY A 66 0.87 -6.46 15.28
N GLN A 67 1.10 -5.46 14.44
CA GLN A 67 1.38 -5.67 13.03
C GLN A 67 2.70 -6.40 12.82
N ASP A 68 2.78 -7.18 11.74
CA ASP A 68 3.97 -7.87 11.25
C ASP A 68 4.33 -7.41 9.83
N PHE A 69 5.60 -7.48 9.47
CA PHE A 69 6.03 -7.26 8.08
C PHE A 69 5.48 -8.36 7.17
N ILE A 70 4.86 -7.96 6.06
CA ILE A 70 4.44 -8.88 4.99
C ILE A 70 5.39 -8.83 3.80
N PHE A 71 5.99 -7.67 3.52
CA PHE A 71 7.08 -7.52 2.57
C PHE A 71 8.02 -6.38 2.97
N LYS A 72 9.25 -6.43 2.43
CA LYS A 72 10.23 -5.35 2.48
C LYS A 72 10.98 -5.33 1.16
N GLU A 73 11.02 -4.17 0.51
CA GLU A 73 11.70 -4.02 -0.78
C GLU A 73 12.70 -2.84 -0.79
N ASP A 74 13.94 -3.18 -1.13
CA ASP A 74 15.03 -2.23 -1.32
C ASP A 74 15.12 -1.83 -2.81
N THR A 75 15.30 -0.54 -3.12
CA THR A 75 15.48 0.00 -4.49
C THR A 75 14.19 0.16 -5.30
N VAL A 76 13.23 0.86 -4.73
CA VAL A 76 11.85 0.93 -5.26
C VAL A 76 11.60 2.06 -6.26
N ALA A 77 12.49 3.06 -6.38
CA ALA A 77 12.25 4.27 -7.18
C ALA A 77 11.83 3.99 -8.65
N ALA A 78 12.37 2.94 -9.28
CA ALA A 78 12.03 2.59 -10.65
C ALA A 78 10.67 1.88 -10.80
N ASN A 79 10.13 1.34 -9.72
CA ASN A 79 8.85 0.64 -9.68
C ASN A 79 7.69 1.60 -9.41
N TRP A 80 7.97 2.80 -8.88
CA TRP A 80 6.97 3.85 -8.74
C TRP A 80 6.61 4.44 -10.10
N THR A 81 5.32 4.41 -10.41
CA THR A 81 4.76 4.95 -11.65
C THR A 81 4.01 6.23 -11.34
N GLN A 82 4.33 7.31 -12.05
CA GLN A 82 3.56 8.55 -11.92
C GLN A 82 2.15 8.35 -12.49
N ILE A 83 1.14 8.81 -11.76
CA ILE A 83 -0.24 8.78 -12.24
C ILE A 83 -0.42 9.87 -13.30
N ASP A 84 -1.05 9.50 -14.41
CA ASP A 84 -1.31 10.39 -15.53
C ASP A 84 -2.19 11.57 -15.11
N ASN A 85 -1.85 12.75 -15.63
CA ASN A 85 -2.49 14.03 -15.30
C ASN A 85 -2.47 14.43 -13.81
N THR A 86 -1.69 13.75 -12.97
CA THR A 86 -1.55 14.08 -11.54
C THR A 86 -0.08 14.29 -11.18
N THR A 87 0.33 15.56 -11.12
CA THR A 87 1.73 15.91 -10.79
C THR A 87 2.05 15.59 -9.33
N GLY A 88 3.12 14.84 -9.10
CA GLY A 88 3.61 14.54 -7.75
C GLY A 88 2.91 13.37 -7.05
N VAL A 89 2.02 12.66 -7.74
CA VAL A 89 1.35 11.47 -7.21
C VAL A 89 1.86 10.25 -7.94
N PHE A 90 2.25 9.25 -7.15
CA PHE A 90 2.92 8.05 -7.62
C PHE A 90 2.26 6.81 -7.03
N ALA A 91 2.20 5.76 -7.81
CA ALA A 91 1.67 4.47 -7.39
C ALA A 91 2.75 3.38 -7.49
N TYR A 92 2.69 2.44 -6.56
CA TYR A 92 3.53 1.24 -6.50
C TYR A 92 2.61 0.02 -6.45
N ALA A 93 2.79 -0.94 -7.35
CA ALA A 93 1.99 -2.16 -7.36
C ALA A 93 2.39 -3.06 -6.19
N THR A 94 1.46 -3.33 -5.28
CA THR A 94 1.65 -4.22 -4.13
C THR A 94 1.10 -5.60 -4.45
N LEU A 95 1.86 -6.65 -4.09
CA LEU A 95 1.45 -8.04 -4.36
C LEU A 95 0.74 -8.70 -3.17
N ASP A 96 1.03 -8.25 -1.95
CA ASP A 96 0.55 -8.87 -0.72
C ASP A 96 -0.57 -8.05 -0.04
N GLU A 97 -1.16 -7.09 -0.76
CA GLU A 97 -2.31 -6.29 -0.30
C GLU A 97 -2.16 -5.73 1.13
N PRO A 98 -1.07 -4.97 1.43
CA PRO A 98 -0.81 -4.46 2.77
C PRO A 98 -1.93 -3.53 3.22
N GLY A 99 -2.36 -3.58 4.49
CA GLY A 99 -3.25 -2.55 5.02
C GLY A 99 -2.53 -1.27 5.41
N TYR A 100 -1.24 -1.37 5.73
CA TYR A 100 -0.37 -0.23 5.98
C TYR A 100 0.96 -0.42 5.27
N PHE A 101 1.58 0.68 4.85
CA PHE A 101 2.92 0.63 4.29
C PHE A 101 3.77 1.82 4.75
N LEU A 102 5.06 1.56 4.90
CA LEU A 102 6.07 2.54 5.26
C LEU A 102 6.89 2.87 4.02
N VAL A 103 6.91 4.15 3.66
CA VAL A 103 7.79 4.66 2.60
C VAL A 103 8.98 5.34 3.25
N LYS A 104 10.19 4.94 2.83
CA LYS A 104 11.43 5.51 3.35
C LYS A 104 12.17 6.29 2.28
N THR A 105 12.76 7.40 2.68
CA THR A 105 13.57 8.26 1.82
C THR A 105 14.98 8.41 2.37
N GLY A 106 15.95 8.70 1.50
CA GLY A 106 17.32 8.94 1.95
C GLY A 106 17.45 10.20 2.81
N SER A 107 18.41 10.24 3.75
CA SER A 107 18.62 11.32 4.73
C SER A 107 18.91 12.74 4.16
N ASN A 108 18.97 12.89 2.84
CA ASN A 108 19.13 14.17 2.14
C ASN A 108 18.08 14.32 1.02
N SER A 109 16.88 13.78 1.22
CA SER A 109 15.82 13.72 0.21
C SER A 109 15.22 15.08 -0.11
N GLY A 110 15.32 16.06 0.80
CA GLY A 110 14.69 17.38 0.67
C GLY A 110 13.42 17.55 1.52
N SER A 111 12.96 16.48 2.19
CA SER A 111 11.99 16.55 3.28
C SER A 111 12.71 16.64 4.64
N SER A 112 11.99 17.08 5.68
CA SER A 112 12.49 17.09 7.07
C SER A 112 12.47 15.69 7.71
N TYR A 113 11.76 14.75 7.07
CA TYR A 113 11.49 13.41 7.57
C TYR A 113 11.96 12.36 6.56
N THR A 114 12.32 11.18 7.04
CA THR A 114 12.79 10.07 6.21
C THR A 114 11.80 8.92 6.13
N ASP A 115 10.90 8.80 7.09
CA ASP A 115 10.03 7.63 7.26
C ASP A 115 8.57 8.11 7.29
N PHE A 116 7.73 7.58 6.40
CA PHE A 116 6.35 8.01 6.19
C PHE A 116 5.41 6.80 6.21
N LEU A 117 4.51 6.74 7.18
CA LEU A 117 3.55 5.65 7.34
C LEU A 117 2.20 6.03 6.70
N PHE A 118 1.71 5.15 5.85
CA PHE A 118 0.44 5.31 5.14
C PHE A 118 -0.54 4.18 5.51
N GLU A 119 -1.82 4.51 5.48
CA GLU A 119 -2.93 3.55 5.42
C GLU A 119 -3.27 3.30 3.95
N ASN A 120 -3.20 2.03 3.54
CA ASN A 120 -3.58 1.62 2.19
C ASN A 120 -5.11 1.53 2.10
N ILE A 121 -5.73 2.34 1.25
CA ILE A 121 -7.18 2.48 1.16
C ILE A 121 -7.70 2.09 -0.22
N ASP A 122 -8.98 1.67 -0.26
CA ASP A 122 -9.78 1.32 -1.44
C ASP A 122 -9.25 0.17 -2.31
N SER A 123 -8.00 0.25 -2.80
CA SER A 123 -7.34 -0.71 -3.68
C SER A 123 -6.00 -1.15 -3.09
N LEU A 124 -6.02 -2.22 -2.30
CA LEU A 124 -4.83 -2.74 -1.64
C LEU A 124 -3.72 -3.24 -2.60
N ASP A 125 -4.03 -3.39 -3.90
CA ASP A 125 -3.11 -3.70 -4.99
C ASP A 125 -2.15 -2.54 -5.34
N TRP A 126 -2.38 -1.34 -4.81
CA TRP A 126 -1.56 -0.17 -5.06
C TRP A 126 -1.26 0.60 -3.78
N ALA A 127 0.01 0.91 -3.55
CA ALA A 127 0.43 1.96 -2.62
C ALA A 127 0.56 3.28 -3.39
N VAL A 128 -0.29 4.25 -3.08
CA VAL A 128 -0.43 5.53 -3.79
C VAL A 128 -0.07 6.71 -2.90
N ILE A 129 1.03 7.38 -3.21
CA ILE A 129 1.57 8.48 -2.39
C ILE A 129 1.53 9.83 -3.10
N SER A 130 1.40 10.89 -2.30
CA SER A 130 1.57 12.28 -2.72
C SER A 130 2.88 12.86 -2.18
N LEU A 131 3.78 13.27 -3.08
CA LEU A 131 5.03 13.94 -2.69
C LEU A 131 4.78 15.25 -1.94
N GLU A 132 3.67 15.94 -2.21
CA GLU A 132 3.28 17.14 -1.48
C GLU A 132 3.02 16.85 0.00
N GLU A 133 2.28 15.78 0.28
CA GLU A 133 1.93 15.38 1.65
C GLU A 133 3.15 14.94 2.45
N MET A 134 4.13 14.33 1.76
CA MET A 134 5.45 13.99 2.32
C MET A 134 6.36 15.22 2.54
N GLY A 135 5.90 16.42 2.17
CA GLY A 135 6.61 17.68 2.39
C GLY A 135 7.62 18.05 1.29
N PHE A 136 7.61 17.38 0.14
CA PHE A 136 8.47 17.77 -0.99
C PHE A 136 7.87 18.99 -1.69
N SER A 137 8.60 20.12 -1.63
CA SER A 137 8.16 21.38 -2.26
C SER A 137 8.15 21.30 -3.79
N ASP A 138 9.08 20.53 -4.37
CA ASP A 138 9.14 20.28 -5.81
C ASP A 138 8.47 18.94 -6.14
N LYS A 139 7.36 18.93 -6.88
CA LYS A 139 6.59 17.71 -7.17
C LYS A 139 7.10 16.95 -8.40
N ASN A 140 8.42 16.78 -8.51
CA ASN A 140 9.06 16.24 -9.71
C ASN A 140 9.49 14.77 -9.57
N ILE A 141 9.77 14.12 -10.71
CA ILE A 141 10.25 12.73 -10.79
C ILE A 141 11.60 12.50 -10.07
N LEU A 142 12.40 13.55 -9.86
CA LEU A 142 13.67 13.42 -9.14
C LEU A 142 13.44 13.21 -7.64
N ASN A 143 12.30 13.64 -7.11
CA ASN A 143 11.95 13.44 -5.71
C ASN A 143 11.42 12.04 -5.44
N ILE A 144 10.68 11.41 -6.38
CA ILE A 144 10.37 9.98 -6.24
C ILE A 144 11.65 9.12 -6.26
N SER A 145 12.69 9.57 -6.99
CA SER A 145 14.01 8.92 -6.99
C SER A 145 14.72 8.97 -5.63
N LYS A 146 14.17 9.67 -4.64
CA LYS A 146 14.67 9.70 -3.25
C LYS A 146 14.06 8.63 -2.37
N VAL A 147 12.96 8.01 -2.80
CA VAL A 147 12.39 6.84 -2.13
C VAL A 147 13.37 5.68 -2.28
N SER A 148 13.78 5.13 -1.14
CA SER A 148 14.79 4.08 -1.09
C SER A 148 14.18 2.73 -0.75
N HIS A 149 13.12 2.70 0.06
CA HIS A 149 12.49 1.48 0.54
C HIS A 149 10.97 1.65 0.64
N ILE A 150 10.26 0.54 0.49
CA ILE A 150 8.87 0.39 0.92
C ILE A 150 8.73 -0.89 1.73
N ASP A 151 8.07 -0.79 2.87
CA ASP A 151 7.74 -1.94 3.73
C ASP A 151 6.23 -2.06 3.84
N GLY A 152 5.71 -3.27 3.73
CA GLY A 152 4.29 -3.57 3.92
C GLY A 152 4.04 -4.23 5.27
N PHE A 153 2.95 -3.86 5.90
CA PHE A 153 2.48 -4.44 7.15
C PHE A 153 1.12 -5.07 6.94
N ASP A 154 0.83 -6.13 7.70
CA ASP A 154 -0.52 -6.66 7.74
C ASP A 154 -1.49 -5.57 8.19
N GLY A 155 -2.72 -5.61 7.67
CA GLY A 155 -3.74 -4.59 7.86
C GLY A 155 -4.73 -5.00 8.93
N THR A 156 -4.26 -5.60 10.01
CA THR A 156 -5.15 -6.21 11.01
C THR A 156 -5.74 -5.13 11.91
N ALA A 157 -6.53 -4.22 11.32
CA ALA A 157 -7.45 -3.42 12.09
C ALA A 157 -8.23 -4.39 13.00
N PRO A 158 -8.27 -4.18 14.33
CA PRO A 158 -8.95 -5.08 15.23
C PRO A 158 -10.40 -5.23 14.75
N VAL A 159 -10.72 -6.36 14.12
CA VAL A 159 -12.07 -6.63 13.67
C VAL A 159 -12.91 -6.64 14.94
N PRO A 160 -13.85 -5.69 15.13
CA PRO A 160 -14.70 -5.71 16.31
C PRO A 160 -15.33 -7.08 16.37
N GLU A 161 -15.10 -7.81 17.47
CA GLU A 161 -15.63 -9.16 17.61
C GLU A 161 -17.10 -9.13 17.17
N PRO A 162 -17.50 -9.99 16.22
CA PRO A 162 -18.81 -9.88 15.62
C PRO A 162 -19.87 -9.79 16.72
N ALA A 163 -20.76 -8.80 16.66
CA ALA A 163 -21.87 -8.67 17.61
C ALA A 163 -22.73 -9.96 17.70
N THR A 164 -22.58 -10.83 16.70
CA THR A 164 -23.11 -12.20 16.70
C THR A 164 -22.55 -13.07 17.82
N MET A 165 -21.33 -12.89 18.32
CA MET A 165 -20.79 -13.63 19.47
C MET A 165 -21.50 -13.25 20.76
N LEU A 166 -21.74 -11.95 20.98
CA LEU A 166 -22.54 -11.46 22.09
C LEU A 166 -24.01 -11.91 21.95
N LEU A 167 -24.59 -11.79 20.76
CA LEU A 167 -25.95 -12.23 20.47
C LEU A 167 -26.12 -13.75 20.63
N PHE A 168 -25.12 -14.52 20.22
CA PHE A 168 -25.08 -15.97 20.38
C PHE A 168 -24.99 -16.35 21.87
N GLY A 169 -24.09 -15.71 22.62
CA GLY A 169 -23.96 -15.92 24.06
C GLY A 169 -25.22 -15.53 24.84
N THR A 170 -25.81 -14.38 24.53
CA THR A 170 -27.06 -13.91 25.16
C THR A 170 -28.27 -14.77 24.74
N GLY A 171 -28.30 -15.24 23.49
CA GLY A 171 -29.28 -16.21 23.02
C GLY A 171 -29.23 -17.52 23.80
N LEU A 172 -28.02 -18.06 24.01
CA LEU A 172 -27.82 -19.30 24.78
C LEU A 172 -28.20 -19.12 26.25
N ALA A 173 -27.83 -17.99 26.86
CA ALA A 173 -28.21 -17.64 28.22
C ALA A 173 -29.73 -17.50 28.38
N GLY A 174 -30.41 -16.92 27.39
CA GLY A 174 -31.87 -16.83 27.33
C GLY A 174 -32.55 -18.21 27.29
N VAL A 175 -32.07 -19.12 26.44
CA VAL A 175 -32.58 -20.49 26.35
C VAL A 175 -32.35 -21.25 27.67
N ALA A 176 -31.15 -21.15 28.25
CA ALA A 176 -30.84 -21.79 29.53
C ALA A 176 -31.69 -21.25 30.68
N GLY A 177 -31.93 -19.93 30.72
CA GLY A 177 -32.82 -19.29 31.68
C GLY A 177 -34.27 -19.77 31.57
N PHE A 178 -34.77 -19.86 30.32
CA PHE A 178 -36.12 -20.37 30.06
C PHE A 178 -36.27 -21.85 30.44
N ALA A 179 -35.29 -22.68 30.09
CA ALA A 179 -35.28 -24.10 30.44
C ALA A 179 -35.32 -24.32 31.97
N ARG A 180 -34.50 -23.58 32.74
CA ARG A 180 -34.48 -23.68 34.22
C ARG A 180 -35.82 -23.36 34.86
N LYS A 181 -36.61 -22.45 34.29
CA LYS A 181 -37.95 -22.11 34.79
C LYS A 181 -38.95 -23.28 34.62
N LYS A 182 -38.82 -24.05 33.54
CA LYS A 182 -39.68 -25.22 33.28
C LYS A 182 -39.38 -26.42 34.17
N TYR A 183 -38.14 -26.59 34.63
CA TYR A 183 -37.77 -27.72 35.50
C TYR A 183 -38.01 -27.48 37.01
N LYS A 184 -38.37 -26.25 37.41
CA LYS A 184 -38.72 -25.90 38.80
C LYS A 184 -40.24 -25.81 39.06
N ALA A 185 -41.06 -26.09 38.05
CA ALA A 185 -42.52 -26.23 38.16
C ALA A 185 -42.89 -27.71 38.00
#